data_AF-A0A2T2P604-F1
#
_entry.id   AF-A0A2T2P604-F1
#
_cell.length_a   1.000
_cell.length_b   1.000
_cell.length_c   1.000
_cell.angle_alpha   90.00
_cell.angle_beta   90.00
_cell.angle_gamma   90.00
#
_symmetry.space_group_name_H-M   'P 1'
#
loop_
_entity.id
_entity.type
_entity.pdbx_description
1 polymer ?
#
loop_
_entity_poly.entity_id
_entity_poly.type
_entity_poly.pdbx_seq_one_letter_code
_entity_poly.pdbx_strand_id
1 'polypeptide(L)'
;MRAINLPSKRLVLSYIFDWIVIIAIAALGGGWEFLTPFHRPFSPVDLTISFPFENDETIPTWLLAVVALVIPAAITFIVCLVLVPGPTASRGTPQSLIWRRKMWEWNTAWMGLALSLATAFMITQGMKLLFGKPRPDFLSRCRPDLSRIRETAVNPIGEDFNPLWVLVTSEICTNTDDDILQDGFKSFPSGHASFSWAGLLYLTLFLASKFAVAIPFLPHRPFSTDPAHSSAITPSNLRNYSKSLLPSHHKETGFSSSSASESVVPIRYQAAAPPVYTLVLVLIPFTSAIYITSTRFTDFRHHGFDLIFGSMIGILTAWFSFRWYHLPISRGAGWAWGPRSYERAWGIGVGVGSYVGTEGWSHKGESETDPHGHGLGNGIELNERAGTTESQRPLDERRYEGHHAV
;
A
#
# COMPACT_ATOMS: atom_id res chain seq x y z
N MET A 1 34.07 -17.85 -13.38
CA MET A 1 32.61 -17.97 -13.21
C MET A 1 32.27 -17.56 -11.78
N ARG A 2 31.71 -16.37 -11.55
CA ARG A 2 31.23 -15.99 -10.21
C ARG A 2 30.01 -16.86 -9.90
N ALA A 3 30.08 -17.65 -8.84
CA ALA A 3 28.96 -18.46 -8.38
C ALA A 3 27.74 -17.56 -8.18
N ILE A 4 26.63 -17.87 -8.86
CA ILE A 4 25.35 -17.22 -8.56
C ILE A 4 25.01 -17.67 -7.14
N ASN A 5 25.19 -16.78 -6.16
CA ASN A 5 24.83 -17.06 -4.77
C ASN A 5 23.32 -17.37 -4.73
N LEU A 6 22.99 -18.66 -4.60
CA LEU A 6 21.62 -19.13 -4.50
C LEU A 6 20.93 -18.43 -3.33
N PRO A 7 19.65 -18.03 -3.48
CA PRO A 7 18.90 -17.45 -2.39
C PRO A 7 18.85 -18.45 -1.23
N SER A 8 19.04 -17.95 -0.01
CA SER A 8 19.01 -18.81 1.16
C SER A 8 17.64 -19.49 1.33
N LYS A 9 17.65 -20.77 1.70
CA LYS A 9 16.41 -21.55 1.91
C LYS A 9 15.49 -20.93 2.94
N ARG A 10 16.03 -20.36 4.04
CA ARG A 10 15.18 -19.69 5.06
C ARG A 10 14.51 -18.43 4.54
N LEU A 11 15.19 -17.67 3.67
CA LEU A 11 14.63 -16.47 3.07
C LEU A 11 13.49 -16.82 2.10
N VAL A 12 13.70 -17.84 1.26
CA VAL A 12 12.65 -18.33 0.36
C VAL A 12 11.45 -18.83 1.16
N LEU A 13 11.69 -19.58 2.24
CA LEU A 13 10.63 -20.12 3.09
C LEU A 13 9.79 -19.01 3.76
N SER A 14 10.39 -17.88 4.15
CA SER A 14 9.63 -16.78 4.74
C SER A 14 8.70 -16.11 3.74
N TYR A 15 9.09 -15.97 2.47
CA TYR A 15 8.19 -15.45 1.43
C TYR A 15 7.12 -16.47 1.00
N ILE A 16 7.42 -17.77 1.02
CA ILE A 16 6.38 -18.81 0.84
C ILE A 16 5.36 -18.71 1.97
N PHE A 17 5.82 -18.50 3.21
CA PHE A 17 4.92 -18.30 4.35
C PHE A 17 4.04 -17.06 4.19
N ASP A 18 4.58 -15.93 3.72
CA ASP A 18 3.77 -14.74 3.41
C ASP A 18 2.66 -15.07 2.39
N TRP A 19 2.95 -15.82 1.33
CA TRP A 19 1.95 -16.26 0.36
C TRP A 19 0.87 -17.15 1.00
N ILE A 20 1.26 -18.07 1.89
CA ILE A 20 0.32 -18.91 2.64
C ILE A 20 -0.60 -18.03 3.51
N VAL A 21 -0.06 -17.02 4.19
CA VAL A 21 -0.84 -16.08 5.00
C VAL A 21 -1.83 -15.29 4.13
N ILE A 22 -1.40 -14.79 2.97
CA ILE A 22 -2.27 -14.05 2.04
C ILE A 22 -3.40 -14.95 1.53
N ILE A 23 -3.08 -16.18 1.14
CA ILE A 23 -4.09 -17.16 0.67
C ILE A 23 -5.04 -17.52 1.82
N ALA A 24 -4.54 -17.69 3.05
CA ALA A 24 -5.37 -17.96 4.21
C ALA A 24 -6.35 -16.80 4.50
N ILE A 25 -5.91 -15.55 4.40
CA ILE A 25 -6.77 -14.36 4.52
C ILE A 25 -7.88 -14.39 3.46
N ALA A 26 -7.54 -14.69 2.20
CA ALA A 26 -8.53 -14.79 1.13
C ALA A 26 -9.51 -15.96 1.34
N ALA A 27 -9.01 -17.12 1.78
CA ALA A 27 -9.81 -18.31 2.06
C ALA A 27 -10.78 -18.09 3.24
N LEU A 28 -10.34 -17.41 4.30
CA LEU A 28 -11.21 -17.00 5.40
C LEU A 28 -12.33 -16.08 4.91
N GLY A 29 -11.99 -15.10 4.06
CA GLY A 29 -12.96 -14.23 3.41
C GLY A 29 -14.00 -15.01 2.58
N GLY A 30 -13.57 -16.04 1.86
CA GLY A 30 -14.44 -16.88 1.03
C GLY A 30 -15.32 -17.81 1.87
N GLY A 31 -14.77 -18.33 2.97
CA GLY A 31 -15.53 -19.15 3.93
C GLY A 31 -16.68 -18.40 4.57
N TRP A 32 -16.55 -17.08 4.78
CA TRP A 32 -17.62 -16.23 5.30
C TRP A 32 -18.82 -16.06 4.36
N GLU A 33 -18.67 -16.33 3.07
CA GLU A 33 -19.78 -16.24 2.12
C GLU A 33 -20.92 -17.21 2.47
N PHE A 34 -20.56 -18.39 3.00
CA PHE A 34 -21.47 -19.47 3.40
C PHE A 34 -22.11 -19.27 4.77
N LEU A 35 -21.76 -18.20 5.49
CA LEU A 35 -22.42 -17.89 6.77
C LEU A 35 -23.66 -17.04 6.54
N THR A 36 -24.67 -17.30 7.38
CA THR A 36 -25.90 -16.51 7.44
C THR A 36 -25.56 -15.12 7.98
N PRO A 37 -25.90 -14.03 7.26
CA PRO A 37 -25.70 -12.68 7.75
C PRO A 37 -26.65 -12.36 8.90
N PHE A 38 -26.33 -11.34 9.69
CA PHE A 38 -27.31 -10.75 10.61
C PHE A 38 -28.54 -10.26 9.83
N HIS A 39 -29.75 -10.50 10.32
CA HIS A 39 -30.97 -9.99 9.69
C HIS A 39 -31.45 -8.75 10.45
N ARG A 40 -31.09 -7.58 9.92
CA ARG A 40 -31.52 -6.32 10.52
C ARG A 40 -33.03 -6.13 10.29
N PRO A 41 -33.81 -5.78 11.34
CA PRO A 41 -35.22 -5.44 11.18
C PRO A 41 -35.41 -4.28 10.20
N PHE A 42 -36.43 -4.36 9.37
CA PHE A 42 -36.73 -3.39 8.31
C PHE A 42 -38.21 -3.02 8.32
N SER A 43 -38.57 -1.94 7.63
CA SER A 43 -39.96 -1.53 7.46
C SER A 43 -40.49 -1.97 6.09
N PRO A 44 -41.68 -2.60 5.98
CA PRO A 44 -42.25 -3.01 4.70
C PRO A 44 -42.58 -1.86 3.75
N VAL A 45 -42.68 -0.62 4.25
CA VAL A 45 -43.02 0.58 3.45
C VAL A 45 -41.82 1.45 3.12
N ASP A 46 -40.60 1.02 3.46
CA ASP A 46 -39.40 1.80 3.21
C ASP A 46 -39.08 1.86 1.71
N LEU A 47 -39.18 3.07 1.14
CA LEU A 47 -38.94 3.34 -0.28
C LEU A 47 -37.48 3.15 -0.69
N THR A 48 -36.54 3.16 0.27
CA THR A 48 -35.12 2.97 -0.04
C THR A 48 -34.77 1.52 -0.38
N ILE A 49 -35.63 0.57 0.02
CA ILE A 49 -35.47 -0.88 -0.18
C ILE A 49 -36.55 -1.49 -1.10
N SER A 50 -37.31 -0.65 -1.81
CA SER A 50 -38.44 -1.04 -2.66
C SER A 50 -38.11 -1.12 -4.17
N PHE A 51 -36.83 -1.04 -4.55
CA PHE A 51 -36.44 -1.14 -5.96
C PHE A 51 -36.66 -2.55 -6.52
N PRO A 52 -36.86 -2.68 -7.85
CA PRO A 52 -37.02 -3.98 -8.48
C PRO A 52 -35.71 -4.79 -8.42
N PHE A 53 -35.84 -6.11 -8.26
CA PHE A 53 -34.72 -7.04 -8.30
C PHE A 53 -34.25 -7.19 -9.75
N GLU A 54 -33.06 -6.67 -10.03
CA GLU A 54 -32.41 -6.78 -11.33
C GLU A 54 -31.63 -8.11 -11.40
N ASN A 55 -32.00 -8.96 -12.36
CA ASN A 55 -31.36 -10.27 -12.56
C ASN A 55 -30.04 -10.13 -13.32
N ASP A 56 -29.96 -9.15 -14.22
CA ASP A 56 -28.81 -8.94 -15.10
C ASP A 56 -27.89 -7.86 -14.52
N GLU A 57 -26.82 -8.33 -13.88
CA GLU A 57 -25.78 -7.44 -13.37
C GLU A 57 -24.93 -6.88 -14.51
N THR A 58 -24.77 -5.55 -14.58
CA THR A 58 -23.92 -4.90 -15.60
C THR A 58 -22.49 -5.45 -15.55
N ILE A 59 -21.95 -5.61 -14.33
CA ILE A 59 -20.65 -6.23 -14.07
C ILE A 59 -20.86 -7.44 -13.14
N PRO A 60 -20.82 -8.68 -13.67
CA PRO A 60 -20.91 -9.87 -12.83
C PRO A 60 -19.60 -10.13 -12.08
N THR A 61 -19.67 -10.90 -10.99
CA THR A 61 -18.53 -11.21 -10.10
C THR A 61 -17.32 -11.80 -10.84
N TRP A 62 -17.53 -12.65 -11.86
CA TRP A 62 -16.43 -13.21 -12.65
C TRP A 62 -15.69 -12.13 -13.46
N LEU A 63 -16.43 -11.16 -14.01
CA LEU A 63 -15.85 -10.07 -14.79
C LEU A 63 -15.07 -9.13 -13.88
N LEU A 64 -15.58 -8.88 -12.67
CA LEU A 64 -14.85 -8.17 -11.63
C LEU A 64 -13.52 -8.86 -11.32
N ALA A 65 -13.49 -10.19 -11.15
CA ALA A 65 -12.25 -10.93 -10.91
C ALA A 65 -11.28 -10.80 -12.10
N VAL A 66 -11.76 -10.84 -13.34
CA VAL A 66 -10.91 -10.62 -14.52
C VAL A 66 -10.33 -9.20 -14.51
N VAL A 67 -11.16 -8.18 -14.30
CA VAL A 67 -10.75 -6.77 -14.42
C VAL A 67 -9.89 -6.29 -13.24
N ALA A 68 -10.17 -6.73 -12.02
CA ALA A 68 -9.50 -6.26 -10.81
C ALA A 68 -8.38 -7.18 -10.30
N LEU A 69 -8.30 -8.43 -10.77
CA LEU A 69 -7.22 -9.36 -10.39
C LEU A 69 -6.39 -9.79 -11.61
N VAL A 70 -7.02 -10.41 -12.61
CA VAL A 70 -6.29 -11.04 -13.73
C VAL A 70 -5.58 -10.01 -14.60
N ILE A 71 -6.27 -8.95 -15.01
CA ILE A 71 -5.71 -7.87 -15.84
C ILE A 71 -4.57 -7.16 -15.09
N PRO A 72 -4.73 -6.70 -13.83
CA PRO A 72 -3.63 -6.16 -13.04
C PRO A 72 -2.43 -7.11 -12.88
N ALA A 73 -2.67 -8.40 -12.64
CA ALA A 73 -1.61 -9.40 -12.54
C ALA A 73 -0.83 -9.56 -13.86
N ALA A 74 -1.53 -9.53 -15.00
CA ALA A 74 -0.91 -9.59 -16.32
C ALA A 74 -0.13 -8.32 -16.66
N ILE A 75 -0.70 -7.13 -16.39
CA ILE A 75 -0.03 -5.85 -16.66
C ILE A 75 1.22 -5.71 -15.80
N THR A 76 1.16 -6.02 -14.51
CA THR A 76 2.33 -5.97 -13.62
C THR A 76 3.43 -6.92 -14.09
N PHE A 77 3.09 -8.12 -14.56
CA PHE A 77 4.03 -9.06 -15.15
C PHE A 77 4.71 -8.49 -16.41
N ILE A 78 3.93 -7.98 -17.36
CA ILE A 78 4.45 -7.40 -18.61
C ILE A 78 5.35 -6.21 -18.31
N VAL A 79 4.94 -5.31 -17.41
CA VAL A 79 5.71 -4.13 -17.03
C VAL A 79 7.03 -4.53 -16.37
N CYS A 80 7.05 -5.51 -15.45
CA CYS A 80 8.28 -6.02 -14.87
C CYS A 80 9.18 -6.70 -15.91
N LEU A 81 8.60 -7.42 -16.87
CA LEU A 81 9.34 -8.07 -17.94
C LEU A 81 10.00 -7.06 -18.91
N VAL A 82 9.33 -5.94 -19.20
CA VAL A 82 9.81 -4.95 -20.18
C VAL A 82 10.67 -3.85 -19.55
N LEU A 83 10.24 -3.27 -18.41
CA LEU A 83 10.88 -2.07 -17.84
C LEU A 83 12.02 -2.37 -16.84
N VAL A 84 12.13 -3.61 -16.35
CA VAL A 84 13.23 -4.03 -15.46
C VAL A 84 14.22 -4.84 -16.29
N PRO A 85 15.53 -4.58 -16.32
CA PRO A 85 16.25 -3.59 -15.53
C PRO A 85 16.07 -2.20 -16.12
N GLY A 86 15.89 -1.20 -15.26
CA GLY A 86 15.80 0.18 -15.70
C GLY A 86 17.09 0.68 -16.35
N PRO A 87 17.08 1.90 -16.93
CA PRO A 87 18.23 2.52 -17.59
C PRO A 87 19.48 2.68 -16.70
N THR A 88 19.33 2.51 -15.39
CA THR A 88 20.40 2.60 -14.38
C THR A 88 21.28 1.35 -14.31
N ALA A 89 20.93 0.25 -14.98
CA ALA A 89 21.79 -0.93 -15.01
C ALA A 89 23.03 -0.71 -15.90
N SER A 90 24.21 -1.05 -15.38
CA SER A 90 25.47 -0.88 -16.11
C SER A 90 25.55 -1.83 -17.32
N ARG A 91 26.12 -1.31 -18.42
CA ARG A 91 26.43 -2.08 -19.64
C ARG A 91 27.52 -3.10 -19.30
N GLY A 92 27.11 -4.32 -18.99
CA GLY A 92 27.99 -5.41 -18.51
C GLY A 92 27.39 -6.25 -17.38
N THR A 93 26.20 -5.90 -16.88
CA THR A 93 25.50 -6.72 -15.87
C THR A 93 25.17 -8.11 -16.44
N PRO A 94 25.52 -9.22 -15.74
CA PRO A 94 25.21 -10.56 -16.22
C PRO A 94 23.69 -10.81 -16.30
N GLN A 95 23.26 -11.57 -17.32
CA GLN A 95 21.85 -11.89 -17.59
C GLN A 95 21.14 -12.54 -16.40
N SER A 96 21.84 -13.33 -15.60
CA SER A 96 21.29 -13.98 -14.41
C SER A 96 20.86 -12.98 -13.33
N LEU A 97 21.63 -11.90 -13.10
CA LEU A 97 21.26 -10.85 -12.14
C LEU A 97 20.10 -10.01 -12.65
N ILE A 98 20.03 -9.78 -13.96
CA ILE A 98 18.89 -9.10 -14.59
C ILE A 98 17.61 -9.89 -14.38
N TRP A 99 17.62 -11.18 -14.70
CA TRP A 99 16.47 -12.06 -14.48
C TRP A 99 16.07 -12.15 -13.02
N ARG A 100 17.05 -12.23 -12.11
CA ARG A 100 16.77 -12.20 -10.67
C ARG A 100 16.00 -10.93 -10.25
N ARG A 101 16.42 -9.75 -10.74
CA ARG A 101 15.73 -8.48 -10.45
C ARG A 101 14.33 -8.44 -11.05
N LYS A 102 14.15 -8.91 -12.29
CA LYS A 102 12.83 -9.02 -12.93
C LYS A 102 11.88 -9.90 -12.11
N MET A 103 12.34 -11.08 -11.70
CA MET A 103 11.56 -12.03 -10.91
C MET A 103 11.22 -11.48 -9.53
N TRP A 104 12.16 -10.74 -8.91
CA TRP A 104 11.92 -10.09 -7.62
C TRP A 104 10.83 -9.03 -7.70
N GLU A 105 10.98 -8.09 -8.64
CA GLU A 105 10.03 -7.01 -8.87
C GLU A 105 8.64 -7.55 -9.24
N TRP A 106 8.59 -8.66 -9.98
CA TRP A 106 7.33 -9.33 -10.28
C TRP A 106 6.73 -9.98 -9.02
N ASN A 107 7.50 -10.74 -8.24
CA ASN A 107 7.02 -11.35 -7.01
C ASN A 107 6.47 -10.31 -6.02
N THR A 108 7.18 -9.20 -5.79
CA THR A 108 6.72 -8.13 -4.89
C THR A 108 5.47 -7.43 -5.42
N ALA A 109 5.35 -7.25 -6.74
CA ALA A 109 4.13 -6.72 -7.36
C ALA A 109 2.92 -7.64 -7.15
N TRP A 110 3.10 -8.95 -7.32
CA TRP A 110 2.03 -9.92 -7.13
C TRP A 110 1.66 -10.10 -5.65
N MET A 111 2.63 -10.14 -4.74
CA MET A 111 2.36 -10.18 -3.30
C MET A 111 1.58 -8.95 -2.86
N GLY A 112 1.93 -7.77 -3.36
CA GLY A 112 1.20 -6.54 -3.04
C GLY A 112 -0.23 -6.54 -3.61
N LEU A 113 -0.42 -6.94 -4.86
CA LEU A 113 -1.76 -7.06 -5.44
C LEU A 113 -2.61 -8.07 -4.65
N ALA A 114 -2.06 -9.25 -4.36
CA ALA A 114 -2.76 -10.31 -3.64
C ALA A 114 -3.11 -9.89 -2.21
N LEU A 115 -2.18 -9.26 -1.48
CA LEU A 115 -2.43 -8.76 -0.13
C LEU A 115 -3.52 -7.67 -0.13
N SER A 116 -3.52 -6.77 -1.13
CA SER A 116 -4.54 -5.74 -1.26
C SER A 116 -5.93 -6.34 -1.45
N LEU A 117 -6.07 -7.29 -2.38
CA LEU A 117 -7.35 -7.92 -2.69
C LEU A 117 -7.83 -8.82 -1.55
N ALA A 118 -6.94 -9.63 -0.97
CA ALA A 118 -7.27 -10.54 0.12
C ALA A 118 -7.75 -9.78 1.36
N THR A 119 -7.06 -8.71 1.75
CA THR A 119 -7.46 -7.89 2.91
C THR A 119 -8.76 -7.14 2.66
N ALA A 120 -8.95 -6.55 1.47
CA ALA A 120 -10.20 -5.89 1.11
C ALA A 120 -11.38 -6.87 1.12
N PHE A 121 -11.18 -8.06 0.57
CA PHE A 121 -12.18 -9.13 0.54
C PHE A 121 -12.55 -9.60 1.95
N MET A 122 -11.55 -9.90 2.78
CA MET A 122 -11.74 -10.32 4.17
C MET A 122 -12.54 -9.27 4.97
N ILE A 123 -12.14 -8.00 4.93
CA ILE A 123 -12.82 -6.92 5.66
C ILE A 123 -14.26 -6.76 5.16
N THR A 124 -14.48 -6.76 3.84
CA THR A 124 -15.80 -6.55 3.26
C THR A 124 -16.75 -7.68 3.62
N GLN A 125 -16.32 -8.94 3.48
CA GLN A 125 -17.17 -10.09 3.79
C GLN A 125 -17.50 -10.17 5.29
N GLY A 126 -16.51 -9.95 6.16
CA GLY A 126 -16.74 -9.91 7.60
C GLY A 126 -17.75 -8.83 7.99
N MET A 127 -17.64 -7.62 7.44
CA MET A 127 -18.59 -6.54 7.72
C MET A 127 -20.00 -6.86 7.20
N LYS A 128 -20.13 -7.45 6.01
CA LYS A 128 -21.44 -7.84 5.46
C LYS A 128 -22.21 -8.75 6.40
N LEU A 129 -21.53 -9.74 6.99
CA LEU A 129 -22.14 -10.64 7.96
C LEU A 129 -22.57 -9.94 9.25
N LEU A 130 -21.76 -9.01 9.74
CA LEU A 130 -22.02 -8.31 11.00
C LEU A 130 -23.15 -7.28 10.90
N PHE A 131 -23.19 -6.50 9.81
CA PHE A 131 -24.14 -5.40 9.68
C PHE A 131 -25.51 -5.85 9.19
N GLY A 132 -25.58 -6.82 8.28
CA GLY A 132 -26.86 -7.36 7.86
C GLY A 132 -27.80 -6.35 7.22
N LYS A 133 -27.26 -5.36 6.49
CA LYS A 133 -28.03 -4.24 5.96
C LYS A 133 -28.82 -4.69 4.71
N PRO A 134 -30.15 -4.48 4.67
CA PRO A 134 -30.96 -4.72 3.46
C PRO A 134 -30.47 -3.90 2.26
N ARG A 135 -30.48 -4.52 1.08
CA ARG A 135 -30.18 -3.87 -0.20
C ARG A 135 -31.35 -3.01 -0.70
N PRO A 136 -31.12 -2.08 -1.64
CA PRO A 136 -32.20 -1.28 -2.22
C PRO A 136 -33.28 -2.11 -2.94
N ASP A 137 -32.93 -3.31 -3.41
CA ASP A 137 -33.83 -4.26 -4.06
C ASP A 137 -34.40 -5.33 -3.09
N PHE A 138 -34.31 -5.12 -1.78
CA PHE A 138 -34.61 -6.15 -0.81
C PHE A 138 -36.10 -6.58 -0.77
N LEU A 139 -37.05 -5.64 -0.85
CA LEU A 139 -38.48 -5.99 -0.75
C LEU A 139 -38.95 -6.85 -1.93
N SER A 140 -38.40 -6.63 -3.13
CA SER A 140 -38.72 -7.43 -4.30
C SER A 140 -38.14 -8.85 -4.21
N ARG A 141 -36.99 -9.04 -3.52
CA ARG A 141 -36.43 -10.35 -3.16
C ARG A 141 -37.23 -11.06 -2.07
N CYS A 142 -37.60 -10.34 -1.01
CA CYS A 142 -38.27 -10.88 0.18
C CYS A 142 -39.71 -11.32 -0.10
N ARG A 143 -40.46 -10.55 -0.92
CA ARG A 143 -41.91 -10.73 -1.15
C ARG A 143 -42.67 -10.87 0.19
N PRO A 144 -42.75 -9.79 0.98
CA PRO A 144 -43.30 -9.85 2.35
C PRO A 144 -44.80 -10.20 2.34
N ASP A 145 -45.20 -11.13 3.22
CA ASP A 145 -46.61 -11.42 3.49
C ASP A 145 -47.18 -10.45 4.53
N LEU A 146 -47.97 -9.49 4.05
CA LEU A 146 -48.58 -8.46 4.87
C LEU A 146 -49.63 -9.00 5.86
N SER A 147 -50.08 -10.26 5.72
CA SER A 147 -50.99 -10.86 6.70
C SER A 147 -50.29 -11.21 8.03
N ARG A 148 -48.98 -11.44 8.00
CA ARG A 148 -48.17 -11.89 9.16
C ARG A 148 -47.45 -10.77 9.92
N ILE A 149 -47.70 -9.51 9.57
CA ILE A 149 -46.99 -8.35 10.14
C ILE A 149 -47.07 -8.32 11.67
N ARG A 150 -48.23 -8.65 12.26
CA ARG A 150 -48.42 -8.66 13.72
C ARG A 150 -47.55 -9.69 14.43
N GLU A 151 -47.27 -10.83 13.80
CA GLU A 151 -46.45 -11.90 14.37
C GLU A 151 -44.96 -11.53 14.37
N THR A 152 -44.52 -10.82 13.32
CA THR A 152 -43.11 -10.51 13.06
C THR A 152 -42.66 -9.13 13.57
N ALA A 153 -43.53 -8.40 14.27
CA ALA A 153 -43.25 -7.03 14.72
C ALA A 153 -42.24 -6.99 15.87
N VAL A 154 -41.19 -6.17 15.74
CA VAL A 154 -40.07 -6.09 16.71
C VAL A 154 -40.38 -5.18 17.92
N ASN A 155 -41.26 -4.20 17.77
CA ASN A 155 -41.67 -3.28 18.84
C ASN A 155 -43.15 -2.93 18.73
N PRO A 156 -44.07 -3.71 19.31
CA PRO A 156 -45.48 -3.35 19.41
C PRO A 156 -45.66 -2.31 20.53
N ILE A 157 -45.23 -1.07 20.30
CA ILE A 157 -45.49 0.02 21.25
C ILE A 157 -46.87 0.62 20.92
N GLY A 158 -47.86 0.33 21.76
CA GLY A 158 -49.19 0.95 21.74
C GLY A 158 -50.33 0.04 21.29
N GLU A 159 -51.55 0.34 21.74
CA GLU A 159 -52.79 -0.34 21.31
C GLU A 159 -53.13 -0.05 19.83
N ASP A 160 -52.62 1.07 19.28
CA ASP A 160 -52.78 1.48 17.89
C ASP A 160 -51.66 0.90 17.00
N PHE A 161 -51.85 -0.34 16.56
CA PHE A 161 -50.98 -0.97 15.56
C PHE A 161 -51.24 -0.39 14.17
N ASN A 162 -50.36 0.49 13.68
CA ASN A 162 -50.39 0.94 12.29
C ASN A 162 -49.49 0.05 11.43
N PRO A 163 -50.04 -0.76 10.50
CA PRO A 163 -49.26 -1.64 9.62
C PRO A 163 -48.31 -0.88 8.69
N LEU A 164 -48.48 0.44 8.55
CA LEU A 164 -47.60 1.28 7.75
C LEU A 164 -46.30 1.64 8.48
N TRP A 165 -46.26 1.67 9.82
CA TRP A 165 -45.10 2.19 10.58
C TRP A 165 -44.57 1.17 11.58
N VAL A 166 -44.20 -0.02 11.09
CA VAL A 166 -43.74 -1.14 11.91
C VAL A 166 -42.42 -1.70 11.39
N LEU A 167 -41.55 -2.10 12.32
CA LEU A 167 -40.34 -2.86 12.02
C LEU A 167 -40.65 -4.36 12.13
N VAL A 168 -40.34 -5.11 11.08
CA VAL A 168 -40.56 -6.55 10.98
C VAL A 168 -39.24 -7.31 10.88
N THR A 169 -39.26 -8.57 11.29
CA THR A 169 -38.15 -9.52 11.11
C THR A 169 -38.16 -10.11 9.70
N SER A 170 -37.08 -10.80 9.31
CA SER A 170 -36.96 -11.50 8.02
C SER A 170 -37.97 -12.64 7.81
N GLU A 171 -38.65 -13.09 8.87
CA GLU A 171 -39.61 -14.21 8.83
C GLU A 171 -40.90 -13.89 8.07
N ILE A 172 -41.14 -12.61 7.75
CA ILE A 172 -42.24 -12.14 6.92
C ILE A 172 -42.05 -12.49 5.43
N CYS A 173 -40.82 -12.79 5.01
CA CYS A 173 -40.49 -13.09 3.62
C CYS A 173 -41.06 -14.45 3.20
N THR A 174 -41.64 -14.51 2.00
CA THR A 174 -42.26 -15.73 1.45
C THR A 174 -41.39 -16.45 0.43
N ASN A 175 -40.31 -15.82 -0.02
CA ASN A 175 -39.41 -16.41 -0.99
C ASN A 175 -38.73 -17.68 -0.42
N THR A 176 -38.73 -18.76 -1.20
CA THR A 176 -38.19 -20.06 -0.80
C THR A 176 -36.69 -20.18 -1.04
N ASP A 177 -36.11 -19.27 -1.83
CA ASP A 177 -34.68 -19.24 -2.11
C ASP A 177 -33.93 -18.45 -1.03
N ASP A 178 -33.28 -19.20 -0.13
CA ASP A 178 -32.55 -18.64 1.00
C ASP A 178 -31.27 -17.89 0.54
N ASP A 179 -30.64 -18.29 -0.56
CA ASP A 179 -29.44 -17.63 -1.07
C ASP A 179 -29.77 -16.20 -1.57
N ILE A 180 -30.90 -16.05 -2.28
CA ILE A 180 -31.39 -14.74 -2.74
C ILE A 180 -31.73 -13.84 -1.55
N LEU A 181 -32.36 -14.41 -0.51
CA LEU A 181 -32.75 -13.67 0.68
C LEU A 181 -31.53 -13.23 1.50
N GLN A 182 -30.59 -14.14 1.74
CA GLN A 182 -29.35 -13.85 2.43
C GLN A 182 -28.50 -12.81 1.69
N ASP A 183 -28.39 -12.90 0.35
CA ASP A 183 -27.71 -11.86 -0.43
C ASP A 183 -28.40 -10.50 -0.29
N GLY A 184 -29.73 -10.49 -0.13
CA GLY A 184 -30.53 -9.30 0.15
C GLY A 184 -30.11 -8.55 1.42
N PHE A 185 -29.55 -9.22 2.43
CA PHE A 185 -29.04 -8.61 3.66
C PHE A 185 -27.54 -8.25 3.62
N LYS A 186 -26.86 -8.51 2.50
CA LYS A 186 -25.41 -8.29 2.33
C LYS A 186 -25.11 -6.97 1.57
N SER A 187 -25.83 -5.87 1.89
CA SER A 187 -25.64 -4.57 1.21
C SER A 187 -24.40 -3.81 1.67
N PHE A 188 -24.10 -3.77 2.96
CA PHE A 188 -23.01 -2.94 3.49
C PHE A 188 -21.82 -3.77 3.99
N PRO A 189 -20.58 -3.44 3.58
CA PRO A 189 -20.17 -2.54 2.49
C PRO A 189 -20.21 -3.25 1.11
N SER A 190 -20.09 -2.48 0.02
CA SER A 190 -20.09 -3.06 -1.32
C SER A 190 -18.79 -3.81 -1.65
N GLY A 191 -18.89 -5.12 -1.94
CA GLY A 191 -17.77 -5.96 -2.34
C GLY A 191 -17.23 -5.65 -3.73
N HIS A 192 -18.08 -5.25 -4.68
CA HIS A 192 -17.64 -4.83 -6.00
C HIS A 192 -16.83 -3.53 -5.93
N ALA A 193 -17.28 -2.56 -5.12
CA ALA A 193 -16.55 -1.32 -4.90
C ALA A 193 -15.20 -1.58 -4.21
N SER A 194 -15.16 -2.33 -3.10
CA SER A 194 -13.91 -2.58 -2.38
C SER A 194 -12.90 -3.37 -3.20
N PHE A 195 -13.32 -4.43 -3.89
CA PHE A 195 -12.44 -5.28 -4.68
C PHE A 195 -11.90 -4.57 -5.93
N SER A 196 -12.75 -3.80 -6.64
CA SER A 196 -12.33 -3.01 -7.79
C SER A 196 -11.32 -1.93 -7.40
N TRP A 197 -11.58 -1.16 -6.34
CA TRP A 197 -10.64 -0.17 -5.84
C TRP A 197 -9.35 -0.81 -5.34
N ALA A 198 -9.41 -1.95 -4.63
CA ALA A 198 -8.21 -2.65 -4.16
C ALA A 198 -7.29 -3.05 -5.34
N GLY A 199 -7.84 -3.71 -6.37
CA GLY A 199 -7.05 -4.19 -7.51
C GLY A 199 -6.59 -3.09 -8.47
N LEU A 200 -7.52 -2.23 -8.89
CA LEU A 200 -7.26 -1.21 -9.91
C LEU A 200 -6.51 0.00 -9.34
N LEU A 201 -6.74 0.40 -8.08
CA LEU A 201 -5.91 1.44 -7.47
C LEU A 201 -4.49 0.91 -7.20
N TYR A 202 -4.34 -0.35 -6.79
CA TYR A 202 -3.01 -0.94 -6.68
C TYR A 202 -2.27 -0.88 -8.02
N LEU A 203 -2.94 -1.26 -9.12
CA LEU A 203 -2.38 -1.12 -10.47
C LEU A 203 -2.05 0.33 -10.82
N THR A 204 -2.93 1.27 -10.49
CA THR A 204 -2.73 2.72 -10.68
C THR A 204 -1.44 3.17 -9.99
N LEU A 205 -1.27 2.82 -8.71
CA LEU A 205 -0.07 3.17 -7.92
C LEU A 205 1.19 2.48 -8.46
N PHE A 206 1.08 1.23 -8.88
CA PHE A 206 2.18 0.49 -9.49
C PHE A 206 2.66 1.13 -10.80
N LEU A 207 1.74 1.43 -11.72
CA LEU A 207 2.07 2.11 -12.97
C LEU A 207 2.63 3.51 -12.71
N ALA A 208 2.04 4.27 -11.79
CA ALA A 208 2.54 5.57 -11.39
C ALA A 208 3.98 5.51 -10.88
N SER A 209 4.31 4.48 -10.09
CA SER A 209 5.68 4.22 -9.63
C SER A 209 6.64 3.92 -10.79
N LYS A 210 6.27 3.01 -11.70
CA LYS A 210 7.14 2.56 -12.79
C LYS A 210 7.37 3.62 -13.87
N PHE A 211 6.38 4.47 -14.12
CA PHE A 211 6.47 5.56 -15.10
C PHE A 211 6.83 6.93 -14.47
N ALA A 212 7.16 6.95 -13.17
CA ALA A 212 7.44 8.18 -12.42
C ALA A 212 6.35 9.25 -12.56
N VAL A 213 5.08 8.83 -12.59
CA VAL A 213 3.92 9.72 -12.62
C VAL A 213 3.62 10.15 -11.19
N ALA A 214 4.21 11.26 -10.79
CA ALA A 214 3.99 11.89 -9.50
C ALA A 214 3.75 13.38 -9.68
N ILE A 215 3.01 14.00 -8.74
CA ILE A 215 3.01 15.45 -8.61
C ILE A 215 4.47 15.86 -8.32
N PRO A 216 5.06 16.78 -9.10
CA PRO A 216 6.41 17.25 -8.86
C PRO A 216 6.57 17.73 -7.41
N PHE A 217 7.57 17.18 -6.72
CA PHE A 217 7.85 17.51 -5.33
C PHE A 217 9.33 17.87 -5.18
N LEU A 218 9.62 18.75 -4.22
CA LEU A 218 10.99 19.05 -3.83
C LEU A 218 11.44 18.03 -2.78
N PRO A 219 12.45 17.18 -3.04
CA PRO A 219 12.91 16.21 -2.07
C PRO A 219 13.46 16.92 -0.83
N HIS A 220 13.01 16.51 0.36
CA HIS A 220 13.61 16.96 1.61
C HIS A 220 15.06 16.49 1.66
N ARG A 221 16.00 17.44 1.75
CA ARG A 221 17.41 17.16 1.97
C ARG A 221 17.72 17.39 3.45
N PRO A 222 18.12 16.35 4.20
CA PRO A 222 18.62 16.54 5.55
C PRO A 222 20.01 17.17 5.43
N PHE A 223 20.13 18.46 5.77
CA PHE A 223 21.38 19.22 5.80
C PHE A 223 22.09 19.45 4.45
N SER A 224 21.77 20.58 3.82
CA SER A 224 22.74 21.28 2.95
C SER A 224 22.92 22.69 3.54
N THR A 225 24.15 23.06 3.85
CA THR A 225 24.51 24.37 4.43
C THR A 225 24.67 25.46 3.38
N ASP A 226 24.60 25.11 2.09
CA ASP A 226 24.80 26.08 1.01
C ASP A 226 23.46 26.73 0.60
N PRO A 227 23.31 28.06 0.81
CA PRO A 227 22.09 28.80 0.48
C PRO A 227 21.77 28.79 -1.02
N ALA A 228 22.73 28.46 -1.89
CA ALA A 228 22.51 28.39 -3.32
C ALA A 228 21.58 27.22 -3.72
N HIS A 229 21.52 26.15 -2.91
CA HIS A 229 20.64 24.98 -3.14
C HIS A 229 19.16 25.21 -2.74
N SER A 230 18.88 26.19 -1.88
CA SER A 230 17.53 26.61 -1.47
C SER A 230 17.06 27.89 -2.16
N SER A 231 17.91 28.46 -3.02
CA SER A 231 17.63 29.71 -3.70
C SER A 231 16.81 29.49 -4.99
N ALA A 232 15.78 30.31 -5.20
CA ALA A 232 15.04 30.38 -6.47
C ALA A 232 15.83 31.14 -7.58
N ILE A 233 17.15 31.25 -7.41
CA ILE A 233 18.01 32.06 -8.27
C ILE A 233 18.08 31.43 -9.65
N THR A 234 17.88 32.24 -10.68
CA THR A 234 18.02 31.82 -12.08
C THR A 234 19.48 31.43 -12.37
N PRO A 235 19.74 30.45 -13.26
CA PRO A 235 21.10 29.99 -13.57
C PRO A 235 22.03 31.10 -14.08
N SER A 236 21.48 32.15 -14.72
CA SER A 236 22.22 33.35 -15.12
C SER A 236 22.85 34.08 -13.92
N ASN A 237 22.17 34.07 -12.78
CA ASN A 237 22.61 34.73 -11.55
C ASN A 237 23.48 33.81 -10.68
N LEU A 238 23.34 32.48 -10.81
CA LEU A 238 24.20 31.49 -10.15
C LEU A 238 25.66 31.59 -10.63
N ARG A 239 25.87 31.78 -11.93
CA ARG A 239 27.19 32.00 -12.55
C ARG A 239 27.88 33.29 -12.07
N ASN A 240 27.10 34.29 -11.66
CA ASN A 240 27.62 35.53 -11.10
C ASN A 240 27.98 35.36 -9.62
N TYR A 241 27.20 34.56 -8.87
CA TYR A 241 27.49 34.20 -7.49
C TYR A 241 28.77 33.35 -7.37
N SER A 242 28.92 32.32 -8.21
CA SER A 242 30.13 31.49 -8.25
C SER A 242 31.39 32.25 -8.68
N LYS A 243 31.25 33.34 -9.45
CA LYS A 243 32.34 34.25 -9.79
C LYS A 243 32.67 35.27 -8.71
N SER A 244 31.71 35.56 -7.82
CA SER A 244 31.89 36.50 -6.69
C SER A 244 32.58 35.86 -5.48
N LEU A 245 32.60 34.53 -5.39
CA LEU A 245 33.41 33.79 -4.43
C LEU A 245 34.86 33.73 -4.96
N LEU A 246 35.68 34.68 -4.54
CA LEU A 246 37.14 34.67 -4.75
C LEU A 246 37.75 33.33 -4.30
N PRO A 247 38.83 32.85 -4.95
CA PRO A 247 39.60 31.72 -4.43
C PRO A 247 40.29 32.15 -3.13
N SER A 248 39.82 31.67 -1.98
CA SER A 248 40.57 31.80 -0.73
C SER A 248 41.78 30.87 -0.80
N HIS A 249 42.93 31.45 -1.12
CA HIS A 249 44.24 30.84 -1.00
C HIS A 249 44.49 30.51 0.49
N HIS A 250 44.52 29.25 0.91
CA HIS A 250 45.22 28.86 2.15
C HIS A 250 45.69 27.40 2.14
N LYS A 251 47.03 27.30 1.99
CA LYS A 251 48.01 26.33 2.49
C LYS A 251 47.73 24.82 2.40
N GLU A 252 48.61 24.18 1.64
CA GLU A 252 49.01 22.77 1.67
C GLU A 252 49.20 22.23 3.10
N THR A 253 48.39 21.25 3.49
CA THR A 253 48.83 20.10 4.28
C THR A 253 48.09 18.87 3.78
N GLY A 254 48.82 17.77 3.59
CA GLY A 254 48.35 16.57 2.92
C GLY A 254 47.23 15.86 3.66
N PHE A 255 46.04 15.86 3.05
CA PHE A 255 45.11 14.72 3.03
C PHE A 255 44.16 14.97 1.85
N SER A 256 44.34 14.26 0.75
CA SER A 256 43.47 14.39 -0.42
C SER A 256 42.11 13.74 -0.15
N SER A 257 41.24 14.44 0.57
CA SER A 257 39.80 14.24 0.40
C SER A 257 39.40 15.01 -0.85
N SER A 258 39.11 14.28 -1.91
CA SER A 258 38.41 14.80 -3.09
C SER A 258 37.03 15.31 -2.64
N SER A 259 36.95 16.58 -2.23
CA SER A 259 35.66 17.26 -2.12
C SER A 259 35.12 17.37 -3.54
N ALA A 260 34.27 16.41 -3.91
CA ALA A 260 33.51 16.47 -5.14
C ALA A 260 32.82 17.84 -5.17
N SER A 261 33.13 18.65 -6.18
CA SER A 261 32.46 19.94 -6.40
C SER A 261 30.98 19.66 -6.57
N GLU A 262 30.18 19.88 -5.52
CA GLU A 262 28.75 19.62 -5.55
C GLU A 262 28.12 20.64 -6.51
N SER A 263 27.70 20.17 -7.69
CA SER A 263 27.10 21.04 -8.69
C SER A 263 25.77 21.59 -8.15
N VAL A 264 25.69 22.90 -7.92
CA VAL A 264 24.46 23.55 -7.46
C VAL A 264 23.41 23.52 -8.58
N VAL A 265 22.34 22.77 -8.37
CA VAL A 265 21.18 22.70 -9.28
C VAL A 265 20.05 23.59 -8.75
N PRO A 266 19.66 24.67 -9.46
CA PRO A 266 18.56 25.54 -9.06
C PRO A 266 17.24 24.77 -8.89
N ILE A 267 16.37 25.22 -7.98
CA ILE A 267 15.08 24.58 -7.65
C ILE A 267 14.24 24.27 -8.89
N ARG A 268 14.22 25.17 -9.88
CA ARG A 268 13.47 25.01 -11.14
C ARG A 268 13.88 23.78 -11.96
N TYR A 269 15.12 23.30 -11.82
CA TYR A 269 15.64 22.16 -12.56
C TYR A 269 15.64 20.86 -11.73
N GLN A 270 15.05 20.86 -10.54
CA GLN A 270 15.02 19.69 -9.67
C GLN A 270 13.89 18.71 -10.01
N ALA A 271 12.82 19.16 -10.68
CA ALA A 271 11.71 18.32 -11.11
C ALA A 271 11.03 18.88 -12.37
N ALA A 272 10.37 18.00 -13.11
CA ALA A 272 9.53 18.36 -14.26
C ALA A 272 8.23 17.57 -14.20
N ALA A 273 7.16 18.13 -14.77
CA ALA A 273 5.92 17.39 -14.93
C ALA A 273 6.14 16.25 -15.95
N PRO A 274 5.66 15.02 -15.66
CA PRO A 274 5.74 13.91 -16.60
C PRO A 274 4.86 14.20 -17.84
N PRO A 275 5.17 13.61 -19.01
CA PRO A 275 4.37 13.79 -20.21
C PRO A 275 2.90 13.38 -20.02
N VAL A 276 1.95 14.15 -20.55
CA VAL A 276 0.50 13.94 -20.30
C VAL A 276 0.00 12.54 -20.70
N TYR A 277 0.61 11.91 -21.72
CA TYR A 277 0.19 10.56 -22.13
C TYR A 277 0.45 9.50 -21.05
N THR A 278 1.43 9.68 -20.15
CA THR A 278 1.66 8.72 -19.04
C THR A 278 0.56 8.82 -17.99
N LEU A 279 -0.07 9.99 -17.85
CA LEU A 279 -1.21 10.20 -16.98
C LEU A 279 -2.44 9.43 -17.49
N VAL A 280 -2.64 9.33 -18.81
CA VAL A 280 -3.71 8.51 -19.41
C VAL A 280 -3.56 7.04 -19.00
N LEU A 281 -2.35 6.49 -19.05
CA LEU A 281 -2.09 5.09 -18.66
C LEU A 281 -2.44 4.81 -17.20
N VAL A 282 -2.21 5.79 -16.31
CA VAL A 282 -2.50 5.68 -14.87
C VAL A 282 -3.99 5.92 -14.59
N LEU A 283 -4.68 6.78 -15.36
CA LEU A 283 -6.10 7.07 -15.15
C LEU A 283 -7.05 5.97 -15.63
N ILE A 284 -6.67 5.14 -16.60
CA ILE A 284 -7.52 4.05 -17.10
C ILE A 284 -7.99 3.12 -15.97
N PRO A 285 -7.11 2.50 -15.16
CA PRO A 285 -7.55 1.64 -14.07
C PRO A 285 -8.34 2.40 -13.00
N PHE A 286 -7.96 3.64 -12.68
CA PHE A 286 -8.67 4.47 -11.70
C PHE A 286 -10.11 4.77 -12.14
N THR A 287 -10.31 5.20 -13.38
CA THR A 287 -11.64 5.48 -13.95
C THR A 287 -12.48 4.22 -14.12
N SER A 288 -11.83 3.07 -14.39
CA SER A 288 -12.49 1.77 -14.44
C SER A 288 -13.04 1.36 -13.06
N ALA A 289 -12.35 1.66 -11.96
CA ALA A 289 -12.83 1.41 -10.60
C ALA A 289 -14.06 2.27 -10.27
N ILE A 290 -14.06 3.54 -10.69
CA ILE A 290 -15.22 4.43 -10.57
C ILE A 290 -16.40 3.86 -11.34
N TYR A 291 -16.20 3.50 -12.61
CA TYR A 291 -17.26 2.93 -13.45
C TYR A 291 -17.90 1.69 -12.81
N ILE A 292 -17.08 0.71 -12.39
CA ILE A 292 -17.58 -0.51 -11.72
C ILE A 292 -18.38 -0.15 -10.46
N THR A 293 -17.88 0.78 -9.64
CA THR A 293 -18.58 1.23 -8.43
C THR A 293 -19.93 1.88 -8.79
N SER A 294 -19.97 2.70 -9.83
CA SER A 294 -21.20 3.36 -10.30
C SER A 294 -22.24 2.37 -10.82
N THR A 295 -21.84 1.28 -11.49
CA THR A 295 -22.80 0.28 -11.98
C THR A 295 -23.60 -0.36 -10.84
N ARG A 296 -23.02 -0.49 -9.65
CA ARG A 296 -23.73 -1.03 -8.48
C ARG A 296 -24.82 -0.11 -7.95
N PHE A 297 -24.72 1.19 -8.22
CA PHE A 297 -25.77 2.16 -7.92
C PHE A 297 -26.89 2.09 -8.95
N THR A 298 -26.55 1.99 -10.24
CA THR A 298 -27.53 1.90 -11.33
C THR A 298 -28.31 0.58 -11.30
N ASP A 299 -27.68 -0.50 -10.87
CA ASP A 299 -28.29 -1.83 -10.76
C ASP A 299 -29.10 -2.01 -9.45
N PHE A 300 -29.32 -0.94 -8.67
CA PHE A 300 -30.06 -0.94 -7.40
C PHE A 300 -29.55 -1.94 -6.34
N ARG A 301 -28.28 -2.34 -6.42
CA ARG A 301 -27.69 -3.34 -5.51
C ARG A 301 -27.15 -2.76 -4.22
N HIS A 302 -26.84 -1.46 -4.20
CA HIS A 302 -26.17 -0.79 -3.09
C HIS A 302 -26.60 0.67 -2.95
N HIS A 303 -26.62 1.14 -1.70
CA HIS A 303 -26.79 2.56 -1.41
C HIS A 303 -25.47 3.31 -1.64
N GLY A 304 -25.53 4.62 -1.91
CA GLY A 304 -24.32 5.44 -2.08
C GLY A 304 -23.33 5.35 -0.90
N PHE A 305 -23.83 5.26 0.33
CA PHE A 305 -23.00 5.07 1.53
C PHE A 305 -22.22 3.75 1.50
N ASP A 306 -22.84 2.67 1.02
CA ASP A 306 -22.23 1.34 0.93
C ASP A 306 -21.09 1.34 -0.09
N LEU A 307 -21.22 2.14 -1.15
CA LEU A 307 -20.24 2.32 -2.22
C LEU A 307 -19.06 3.19 -1.76
N ILE A 308 -19.31 4.28 -1.04
CA ILE A 308 -18.26 5.15 -0.50
C ILE A 308 -17.39 4.36 0.49
N PHE A 309 -18.01 3.65 1.44
CA PHE A 309 -17.28 2.83 2.41
C PHE A 309 -16.56 1.66 1.75
N GLY A 310 -17.20 0.96 0.80
CA GLY A 310 -16.54 -0.08 0.02
C GLY A 310 -15.30 0.46 -0.70
N SER A 311 -15.43 1.60 -1.38
CA SER A 311 -14.32 2.26 -2.07
C SER A 311 -13.20 2.65 -1.09
N MET A 312 -13.53 3.20 0.08
CA MET A 312 -12.54 3.54 1.12
C MET A 312 -11.75 2.33 1.59
N ILE A 313 -12.41 1.18 1.83
CA ILE A 313 -11.74 -0.07 2.20
C ILE A 313 -10.75 -0.48 1.11
N GLY A 314 -11.18 -0.45 -0.16
CA GLY A 314 -10.32 -0.77 -1.30
C GLY A 314 -9.13 0.19 -1.44
N ILE A 315 -9.37 1.50 -1.28
CA ILE A 315 -8.32 2.53 -1.36
C ILE A 315 -7.27 2.33 -0.27
N LEU A 316 -7.70 2.13 0.99
CA LEU A 316 -6.80 1.97 2.13
C LEU A 316 -5.94 0.71 2.02
N THR A 317 -6.56 -0.41 1.63
CA THR A 317 -5.86 -1.69 1.45
C THR A 317 -4.88 -1.64 0.28
N ALA A 318 -5.25 -1.03 -0.84
CA ALA A 318 -4.35 -0.78 -1.98
C ALA A 318 -3.16 0.10 -1.60
N TRP A 319 -3.41 1.21 -0.91
CA TRP A 319 -2.35 2.11 -0.46
C TRP A 319 -1.40 1.42 0.51
N PHE A 320 -1.94 0.74 1.54
CA PHE A 320 -1.15 0.01 2.52
C PHE A 320 -0.27 -1.05 1.85
N SER A 321 -0.88 -1.91 1.03
CA SER A 321 -0.18 -3.01 0.38
C SER A 321 0.87 -2.53 -0.62
N PHE A 322 0.56 -1.48 -1.39
CA PHE A 322 1.54 -0.84 -2.26
C PHE A 322 2.72 -0.34 -1.45
N ARG A 323 2.49 0.36 -0.32
CA ARG A 323 3.56 0.92 0.51
C ARG A 323 4.37 -0.15 1.25
N TRP A 324 3.76 -1.29 1.53
CA TRP A 324 4.38 -2.44 2.17
C TRP A 324 5.45 -3.08 1.28
N TYR A 325 5.20 -3.17 -0.03
CA TYR A 325 6.12 -3.83 -0.98
C TYR A 325 6.90 -2.89 -1.88
N HIS A 326 6.44 -1.64 -2.07
CA HIS A 326 7.07 -0.65 -2.95
C HIS A 326 7.55 0.59 -2.21
N LEU A 327 8.64 1.14 -2.75
CA LEU A 327 9.15 2.44 -2.33
C LEU A 327 8.13 3.55 -2.66
N PRO A 328 8.19 4.69 -1.96
CA PRO A 328 7.28 5.80 -2.24
C PRO A 328 7.42 6.25 -3.69
N ILE A 329 6.32 6.50 -4.40
CA ILE A 329 6.32 6.94 -5.81
C ILE A 329 7.24 8.16 -6.02
N SER A 330 7.29 9.07 -5.05
CA SER A 330 8.14 10.26 -5.09
C SER A 330 9.64 9.96 -5.05
N ARG A 331 10.10 9.01 -4.22
CA ARG A 331 11.55 8.80 -3.98
C ARG A 331 12.08 7.45 -4.46
N GLY A 332 11.19 6.54 -4.82
CA GLY A 332 11.50 5.14 -5.08
C GLY A 332 12.06 4.85 -6.46
N ALA A 333 12.03 5.83 -7.38
CA ALA A 333 12.45 5.65 -8.77
C ALA A 333 11.85 4.39 -9.44
N GLY A 334 10.64 4.00 -9.05
CA GLY A 334 9.95 2.82 -9.55
C GLY A 334 10.37 1.48 -8.95
N TRP A 335 11.23 1.43 -7.93
CA TRP A 335 11.71 0.17 -7.35
C TRP A 335 10.81 -0.39 -6.24
N ALA A 336 10.75 -1.72 -6.14
CA ALA A 336 10.23 -2.39 -4.96
C ALA A 336 11.26 -2.35 -3.82
N TRP A 337 10.82 -2.66 -2.60
CA TRP A 337 11.77 -2.89 -1.50
C TRP A 337 12.67 -4.09 -1.79
N GLY A 338 13.91 -4.04 -1.28
CA GLY A 338 14.85 -5.15 -1.38
C GLY A 338 14.42 -6.38 -0.56
N PRO A 339 15.06 -7.55 -0.78
CA PRO A 339 14.79 -8.74 0.00
C PRO A 339 15.17 -8.55 1.49
N ARG A 340 14.50 -9.30 2.37
CA ARG A 340 14.86 -9.40 3.78
C ARG A 340 16.24 -10.05 3.93
N SER A 341 16.96 -9.73 5.01
CA SER A 341 18.15 -10.47 5.39
C SER A 341 17.79 -11.88 5.84
N TYR A 342 18.71 -12.81 5.62
CA TYR A 342 18.54 -14.21 6.03
C TYR A 342 18.29 -14.35 7.54
N GLU A 343 19.02 -13.62 8.37
CA GLU A 343 18.95 -13.71 9.83
C GLU A 343 17.67 -13.09 10.41
N ARG A 344 17.09 -12.09 9.72
CA ARG A 344 15.88 -11.37 10.13
C ARG A 344 14.65 -11.76 9.33
N ALA A 345 14.73 -12.85 8.57
CA ALA A 345 13.69 -13.25 7.61
C ALA A 345 12.33 -13.57 8.26
N TRP A 346 12.33 -13.99 9.54
CA TRP A 346 11.14 -14.41 10.29
C TRP A 346 10.69 -13.42 11.36
N GLY A 347 11.46 -12.38 11.63
CA GLY A 347 11.18 -11.45 12.71
C GLY A 347 12.39 -10.63 13.11
N ILE A 348 12.11 -9.52 13.78
CA ILE A 348 13.10 -8.60 14.32
C ILE A 348 12.75 -8.36 15.78
N GLY A 349 13.75 -8.46 16.66
CA GLY A 349 13.60 -8.09 18.06
C GLY A 349 13.56 -6.58 18.26
N VAL A 350 12.93 -6.12 19.34
CA VAL A 350 12.90 -4.69 19.70
C VAL A 350 14.34 -4.15 19.81
N GLY A 351 14.63 -3.03 19.14
CA GLY A 351 15.95 -2.40 19.13
C GLY A 351 16.84 -2.75 17.92
N VAL A 352 16.42 -3.66 17.04
CA VAL A 352 17.12 -3.96 15.79
C VAL A 352 16.53 -3.13 14.64
N GLY A 353 17.39 -2.45 13.87
CA GLY A 353 16.97 -1.33 13.01
C GLY A 353 16.05 -1.62 11.81
N SER A 354 16.28 -2.69 11.05
CA SER A 354 15.53 -2.98 9.80
C SER A 354 15.59 -4.44 9.38
N TYR A 355 14.70 -4.87 8.47
CA TYR A 355 14.68 -6.21 7.86
C TYR A 355 15.77 -6.41 6.80
N VAL A 356 16.53 -5.39 6.43
CA VAL A 356 17.53 -5.42 5.35
C VAL A 356 18.95 -5.37 5.91
N GLY A 357 19.86 -6.15 5.32
CA GLY A 357 21.31 -6.13 5.56
C GLY A 357 22.12 -5.83 4.30
N THR A 358 23.44 -5.79 4.42
CA THR A 358 24.36 -5.46 3.32
C THR A 358 24.53 -6.62 2.33
N GLU A 359 24.24 -7.84 2.78
CA GLU A 359 24.36 -9.12 2.08
C GLU A 359 23.36 -9.32 0.93
N GLY A 360 22.33 -8.47 0.84
CA GLY A 360 21.28 -8.57 -0.16
C GLY A 360 20.62 -9.95 -0.16
N TRP A 361 20.80 -10.69 -1.25
CA TRP A 361 20.26 -12.04 -1.38
C TRP A 361 21.22 -13.18 -0.98
N SER A 362 22.48 -12.86 -0.70
CA SER A 362 23.54 -13.83 -0.45
C SER A 362 23.50 -14.34 0.99
N HIS A 363 23.80 -15.62 1.17
CA HIS A 363 24.05 -16.18 2.51
C HIS A 363 25.43 -15.79 3.06
N LYS A 364 26.36 -15.34 2.21
CA LYS A 364 27.78 -15.20 2.58
C LYS A 364 28.18 -13.89 3.26
N GLY A 365 27.27 -12.99 3.60
CA GLY A 365 27.63 -11.71 4.23
C GLY A 365 28.41 -10.74 3.31
N GLU A 366 28.85 -11.18 2.14
CA GLU A 366 29.48 -10.32 1.12
C GLU A 366 28.44 -9.36 0.54
N SER A 367 28.73 -8.06 0.59
CA SER A 367 27.82 -7.06 0.05
C SER A 367 27.70 -7.18 -1.46
N GLU A 368 26.47 -7.07 -1.99
CA GLU A 368 26.22 -7.09 -3.44
C GLU A 368 26.78 -5.82 -4.13
N THR A 369 27.16 -4.81 -3.34
CA THR A 369 27.62 -3.49 -3.78
C THR A 369 29.13 -3.30 -3.79
N ASP A 370 29.93 -4.21 -3.24
CA ASP A 370 31.39 -4.04 -3.18
C ASP A 370 32.10 -4.75 -4.34
N PRO A 371 32.72 -4.02 -5.30
CA PRO A 371 33.45 -4.61 -6.41
C PRO A 371 34.80 -5.18 -6.00
N HIS A 372 35.34 -4.77 -4.84
CA HIS A 372 36.64 -5.18 -4.34
C HIS A 372 36.44 -6.05 -3.12
N GLY A 373 36.72 -7.35 -3.23
CA GLY A 373 36.68 -8.29 -2.11
C GLY A 373 37.78 -7.99 -1.07
N HIS A 374 37.66 -6.88 -0.35
CA HIS A 374 38.33 -6.68 0.91
C HIS A 374 37.38 -7.13 2.01
N GLY A 375 37.53 -8.38 2.42
CA GLY A 375 36.99 -8.84 3.70
C GLY A 375 37.60 -7.99 4.82
N LEU A 376 36.89 -6.95 5.23
CA LEU A 376 37.03 -6.35 6.56
C LEU A 376 35.88 -6.92 7.40
N GLY A 377 36.06 -8.17 7.81
CA GLY A 377 35.39 -8.67 8.99
C GLY A 377 35.90 -7.89 10.20
N ASN A 378 35.18 -6.84 10.57
CA ASN A 378 35.12 -6.38 11.95
C ASN A 378 33.67 -6.50 12.38
N GLY A 379 33.35 -7.67 12.92
CA GLY A 379 32.17 -7.82 13.75
C GLY A 379 32.28 -6.83 14.90
N ILE A 380 31.34 -5.89 14.96
CA ILE A 380 31.06 -5.20 16.21
C ILE A 380 30.25 -6.22 17.04
N GLU A 381 30.97 -7.13 17.69
CA GLU A 381 30.51 -7.76 18.93
C GLU A 381 30.34 -6.64 19.95
N LEU A 382 29.10 -6.16 20.11
CA LEU A 382 28.71 -5.48 21.34
C LEU A 382 28.55 -6.54 22.42
N ASN A 383 29.68 -6.95 22.99
CA ASN A 383 29.70 -7.76 24.19
C ASN A 383 29.68 -6.83 25.40
N GLU A 384 28.65 -6.97 26.21
CA GLU A 384 28.50 -6.35 27.52
C GLU A 384 29.75 -6.59 28.38
N ARG A 385 30.36 -5.52 28.87
CA ARG A 385 31.03 -5.54 30.18
C ARG A 385 30.62 -4.31 30.97
N ALA A 386 29.91 -4.60 32.05
CA ALA A 386 29.67 -3.70 33.17
C ALA A 386 30.98 -3.07 33.65
N GLY A 387 30.93 -1.75 33.84
CA GLY A 387 31.98 -0.95 34.45
C GLY A 387 31.35 0.34 34.95
N THR A 388 31.06 0.35 36.25
CA THR A 388 30.52 1.45 37.05
C THR A 388 31.34 2.74 36.95
N THR A 389 30.64 3.87 37.14
CA THR A 389 31.11 5.15 37.69
C THR A 389 32.25 5.89 36.97
N GLU A 390 31.93 7.05 36.37
CA GLU A 390 32.30 8.33 36.98
C GLU A 390 31.65 9.52 36.25
N SER A 391 30.98 10.34 37.04
CA SER A 391 30.50 11.66 36.67
C SER A 391 31.71 12.59 36.50
N GLN A 392 31.93 13.13 35.31
CA GLN A 392 32.78 14.32 35.14
C GLN A 392 31.94 15.50 34.67
N ARG A 393 31.81 16.45 35.61
CA ARG A 393 31.31 17.82 35.43
C ARG A 393 32.25 18.64 34.53
N PRO A 394 31.77 19.79 34.00
CA PRO A 394 32.43 20.48 32.92
C PRO A 394 33.56 21.39 33.37
N LEU A 395 34.42 21.64 32.37
CA LEU A 395 35.53 22.57 32.25
C LEU A 395 35.36 23.89 33.02
N ASP A 396 36.35 24.22 33.85
CA ASP A 396 36.48 25.51 34.53
C ASP A 396 37.35 26.46 33.68
N GLU A 397 36.84 27.67 33.44
CA GLU A 397 37.52 28.76 32.78
C GLU A 397 37.86 29.86 33.81
N ARG A 398 39.17 30.10 34.00
CA ARG A 398 39.83 31.36 34.41
C ARG A 398 39.19 32.26 35.49
N ARG A 399 39.98 32.56 36.55
CA ARG A 399 40.66 33.87 36.80
C ARG A 399 40.72 34.27 38.30
N TYR A 400 41.96 34.41 38.78
CA TYR A 400 42.55 35.39 39.72
C TYR A 400 41.83 35.85 41.01
N GLU A 401 42.63 35.73 42.10
CA GLU A 401 42.80 36.64 43.25
C GLU A 401 41.71 36.86 44.30
N GLY A 402 42.13 36.80 45.58
CA GLY A 402 41.59 37.70 46.60
C GLY A 402 41.18 37.09 47.94
N HIS A 403 42.13 37.10 48.88
CA HIS A 403 42.04 37.08 50.35
C HIS A 403 40.75 37.50 51.10
N HIS A 404 40.64 36.92 52.32
CA HIS A 404 39.91 37.33 53.55
C HIS A 404 38.38 37.11 53.57
N ALA A 405 37.83 36.23 54.41
CA ALA A 405 37.77 36.17 55.89
C ALA A 405 36.43 36.72 56.42
N VAL A 406 35.81 35.86 57.25
CA VAL A 406 34.55 35.97 58.01
C VAL A 406 33.28 35.60 57.25
#